data_AF-A0A1F3L0K5-F1
#
_entry.id   AF-A0A1F3L0K5-F1
#
_cell.length_a   1.000
_cell.length_b   1.000
_cell.length_c   1.000
_cell.angle_alpha   90.00
_cell.angle_beta   90.00
_cell.angle_gamma   90.00
#
_symmetry.space_group_name_H-M   'P 1'
#
loop_
_entity.id
_entity.type
_entity.pdbx_description
1 polymer ?
#
loop_
_entity_poly.entity_id
_entity_poly.type
_entity_poly.pdbx_seq_one_letter_code
_entity_poly.pdbx_strand_id
1 'polypeptide(L)'
;MKITLILLTLTLSFSGIFAQKNKNLKCALWKPASFCEIPQKIKIHGFTCSETQLFITPCETLNEDKSNTGVIFKLPRKYGKKFQMVSGFKNIKLVRQKNGETVNPIALILAVRNPKTSIREYDYYSSKFTTKTFQFFWGIRRYLEFIMIFPGAEKGDKIIFDDIVEAEIE
;
A
#
# COMPACT_ATOMS: atom_id res chain seq x y z
N MET A 1 19.48 -40.83 49.22
CA MET A 1 19.12 -40.99 47.79
C MET A 1 17.65 -40.67 47.63
N LYS A 2 17.14 -39.77 46.79
CA LYS A 2 17.68 -38.83 45.81
C LYS A 2 16.74 -37.60 45.89
N ILE A 3 17.30 -36.40 45.91
CA ILE A 3 16.56 -35.14 45.75
C ILE A 3 16.35 -34.96 44.24
N THR A 4 15.11 -34.86 43.79
CA THR A 4 14.81 -34.47 42.40
C THR A 4 14.26 -33.06 42.42
N LEU A 5 15.14 -32.10 42.14
CA LEU A 5 14.85 -30.69 41.96
C LEU A 5 14.27 -30.51 40.54
N ILE A 6 13.00 -30.15 40.40
CA ILE A 6 12.40 -29.82 39.10
C ILE A 6 12.66 -28.33 38.84
N LEU A 7 13.62 -28.05 37.98
CA LEU A 7 13.98 -26.71 37.51
C LEU A 7 12.96 -26.29 36.44
N LEU A 8 12.01 -25.42 36.79
CA LEU A 8 11.09 -24.80 35.83
C LEU A 8 11.78 -23.57 35.22
N THR A 9 12.48 -23.76 34.10
CA THR A 9 12.92 -22.66 33.24
C THR A 9 11.76 -22.22 32.36
N LEU A 10 11.04 -21.19 32.79
CA LEU A 10 10.10 -20.47 31.92
C LEU A 10 10.92 -19.61 30.95
N THR A 11 11.22 -20.16 29.77
CA THR A 11 11.79 -19.40 28.66
C THR A 11 10.72 -18.43 28.17
N LEU A 12 10.82 -17.17 28.59
CA LEU A 12 10.19 -16.05 27.91
C LEU A 12 10.75 -16.02 26.49
N SER A 13 10.06 -16.66 25.56
CA SER A 13 10.28 -16.47 24.13
C SER A 13 9.86 -15.05 23.80
N PHE A 14 10.80 -14.12 24.03
CA PHE A 14 10.74 -12.76 23.56
C PHE A 14 10.83 -12.87 22.04
N SER A 15 9.69 -13.05 21.39
CA SER A 15 9.49 -12.85 19.96
C SER A 15 9.65 -11.35 19.71
N GLY A 16 10.90 -10.88 19.83
CA GLY A 16 11.31 -9.58 19.37
C GLY A 16 11.13 -9.57 17.86
N ILE A 17 9.92 -9.23 17.41
CA ILE A 17 9.68 -8.74 16.07
C ILE A 17 10.47 -7.43 16.04
N PHE A 18 11.73 -7.52 15.63
CA PHE A 18 12.51 -6.38 15.22
C PHE A 18 11.75 -5.78 14.04
N ALA A 19 10.86 -4.83 14.33
CA ALA A 19 10.34 -3.89 13.36
C ALA A 19 11.57 -3.11 12.87
N GLN A 20 12.17 -3.62 11.81
CA GLN A 20 13.34 -3.03 11.20
C GLN A 20 12.88 -1.68 10.64
N LYS A 21 13.03 -0.61 11.43
CA LYS A 21 12.68 0.78 11.09
C LYS A 21 13.47 1.20 9.86
N ASN A 22 12.97 0.83 8.68
CA ASN A 22 13.55 1.16 7.40
C ASN A 22 13.04 2.56 7.01
N LYS A 23 13.65 3.61 7.59
CA LYS A 23 13.36 5.05 7.39
C LYS A 23 13.61 5.57 5.95
N ASN A 24 13.35 4.78 4.92
CA ASN A 24 13.72 5.10 3.54
C ASN A 24 12.56 5.04 2.55
N LEU A 25 11.35 4.81 3.02
CA LEU A 25 10.16 4.93 2.19
C LEU A 25 9.65 6.36 2.24
N LYS A 26 9.63 7.02 1.08
CA LYS A 26 9.06 8.35 0.96
C LYS A 26 7.58 8.23 0.61
N CYS A 27 6.74 8.81 1.45
CA CYS A 27 5.32 8.96 1.21
C CYS A 27 4.95 10.44 1.28
N ALA A 28 4.09 10.89 0.37
CA ALA A 28 3.62 12.26 0.34
C ALA A 28 2.09 12.29 0.23
N LEU A 29 1.46 13.26 0.90
CA LEU A 29 0.04 13.52 0.72
C LEU A 29 -0.23 14.11 -0.67
N TRP A 30 -1.35 13.70 -1.23
CA TRP A 30 -1.94 14.28 -2.43
C TRP A 30 -3.43 14.52 -2.18
N LYS A 31 -3.79 15.81 -2.08
CA LYS A 31 -5.16 16.30 -1.86
C LYS A 31 -5.60 17.11 -3.08
N PRO A 32 -6.04 16.47 -4.17
CA PRO A 32 -6.50 17.20 -5.34
C PRO A 32 -7.83 17.93 -5.05
N ALA A 33 -8.15 18.94 -5.84
CA ALA A 33 -9.49 19.56 -5.82
C ALA A 33 -10.57 18.57 -6.28
N SER A 34 -10.20 17.68 -7.21
CA SER A 34 -11.01 16.56 -7.69
C SER A 34 -10.12 15.34 -7.96
N PHE A 35 -10.56 14.16 -7.55
CA PHE A 35 -9.90 12.91 -7.92
C PHE A 35 -9.95 12.62 -9.43
N CYS A 36 -10.73 13.36 -10.21
CA CYS A 36 -10.69 13.26 -11.67
C CYS A 36 -9.44 13.96 -12.26
N GLU A 37 -8.77 14.81 -11.48
CA GLU A 37 -7.56 15.53 -11.89
C GLU A 37 -6.30 14.75 -11.50
N ILE A 38 -6.01 13.69 -12.24
CA ILE A 38 -4.90 12.79 -11.92
C ILE A 38 -3.57 13.45 -12.33
N PRO A 39 -2.52 13.40 -11.49
CA PRO A 39 -1.24 13.99 -11.84
C PRO A 39 -0.66 13.29 -13.07
N GLN A 40 -0.38 14.06 -14.13
CA GLN A 40 0.07 13.57 -15.44
C GLN A 40 1.36 12.71 -15.42
N LYS A 41 2.06 12.63 -14.29
CA LYS A 41 3.40 12.04 -14.17
C LYS A 41 3.47 10.68 -13.46
N ILE A 42 2.36 10.07 -13.02
CA ILE A 42 2.43 8.76 -12.35
C ILE A 42 2.92 7.72 -13.35
N LYS A 43 4.09 7.13 -13.08
CA LYS A 43 4.67 6.10 -13.95
C LYS A 43 4.43 4.73 -13.37
N ILE A 44 3.41 4.08 -13.92
CA ILE A 44 3.06 2.71 -13.54
C ILE A 44 4.03 1.74 -14.20
N HIS A 45 4.48 0.78 -13.42
CA HIS A 45 5.37 -0.28 -13.88
C HIS A 45 4.55 -1.47 -14.37
N GLY A 46 5.16 -2.34 -15.19
CA GLY A 46 4.50 -3.56 -15.63
C GLY A 46 3.98 -4.37 -14.44
N PHE A 47 2.74 -4.83 -14.53
CA PHE A 47 2.12 -5.70 -13.55
C PHE A 47 1.61 -6.96 -14.24
N THR A 48 1.57 -8.07 -13.50
CA THR A 48 0.86 -9.28 -13.91
C THR A 48 -0.29 -9.50 -12.96
N CYS A 49 -1.44 -9.86 -13.53
CA CYS A 49 -2.63 -10.18 -12.76
C CYS A 49 -3.23 -11.48 -13.32
N SER A 50 -3.64 -12.41 -12.46
CA SER A 50 -4.33 -13.63 -12.87
C SER A 50 -5.57 -13.89 -12.04
N GLU A 51 -6.56 -14.56 -12.68
CA GLU A 51 -7.85 -14.89 -12.08
C GLU A 51 -8.47 -13.65 -11.41
N THR A 52 -8.50 -12.53 -12.14
CA THR A 52 -8.73 -11.21 -11.58
C THR A 52 -10.12 -10.68 -11.89
N GLN A 53 -10.85 -10.28 -10.85
CA GLN A 53 -12.01 -9.40 -10.98
C GLN A 53 -11.66 -8.04 -10.39
N LEU A 54 -11.45 -7.07 -11.27
CA LEU A 54 -11.17 -5.69 -10.92
C LEU A 54 -12.47 -4.89 -10.92
N PHE A 55 -12.69 -4.13 -9.85
CA PHE A 55 -13.81 -3.17 -9.78
C PHE A 55 -13.24 -1.78 -9.91
N ILE A 56 -13.73 -1.04 -10.91
CA ILE A 56 -13.35 0.36 -11.12
C ILE A 56 -14.29 1.22 -10.26
N THR A 57 -13.71 2.12 -9.49
CA THR A 57 -14.43 3.17 -8.77
C THR A 57 -14.36 4.47 -9.59
N PRO A 58 -15.49 5.08 -10.00
CA PRO A 58 -15.45 6.39 -10.64
C PRO A 58 -14.81 7.46 -9.73
N CYS A 59 -14.11 8.43 -10.31
CA CYS A 59 -13.46 9.49 -9.53
C CYS A 59 -14.48 10.36 -8.79
N GLU A 60 -15.68 10.52 -9.35
CA GLU A 60 -16.80 11.24 -8.77
C GLU A 60 -17.24 10.61 -7.44
N THR A 61 -17.31 9.28 -7.37
CA THR A 61 -17.64 8.56 -6.13
C THR A 61 -16.60 8.82 -5.03
N LEU A 62 -15.33 8.98 -5.39
CA LEU A 62 -14.28 9.34 -4.43
C LEU A 62 -14.39 10.80 -3.95
N ASN A 63 -14.93 11.68 -4.79
CA ASN A 63 -15.14 13.10 -4.48
C ASN A 63 -16.33 13.37 -3.56
N GLU A 64 -17.28 12.44 -3.45
CA GLU A 64 -18.44 12.53 -2.56
C GLU A 64 -18.00 12.62 -1.09
N ASP A 65 -17.02 11.82 -0.69
CA ASP A 65 -16.42 11.89 0.65
C ASP A 65 -15.17 12.77 0.65
N LYS A 66 -15.32 13.99 1.19
CA LYS A 66 -14.25 14.98 1.30
C LYS A 66 -13.13 14.61 2.27
N SER A 67 -13.30 13.56 3.07
CA SER A 67 -12.23 13.06 3.93
C SER A 67 -11.19 12.26 3.16
N ASN A 68 -11.53 11.72 1.98
CA ASN A 68 -10.61 10.93 1.18
C ASN A 68 -9.36 11.72 0.82
N THR A 69 -8.20 11.06 0.97
CA THR A 69 -6.89 11.66 0.67
C THR A 69 -6.05 10.64 -0.08
N GLY A 70 -5.42 11.09 -1.16
CA GLY A 70 -4.45 10.28 -1.87
C GLY A 70 -3.10 10.29 -1.16
N VAL A 71 -2.42 9.15 -1.15
CA VAL A 71 -1.06 9.03 -0.64
C VAL A 71 -0.19 8.47 -1.76
N ILE A 72 0.87 9.21 -2.10
CA ILE A 72 1.84 8.85 -3.13
C ILE A 72 2.96 8.05 -2.47
N PHE A 73 3.19 6.85 -2.96
CA PHE A 73 4.19 5.92 -2.45
C PHE A 73 5.34 5.76 -3.43
N LYS A 74 6.57 5.75 -2.92
CA LYS A 74 7.76 5.36 -3.69
C LYS A 74 8.45 4.20 -3.00
N LEU A 75 8.16 2.98 -3.47
CA LEU A 75 8.71 1.73 -2.95
C LEU A 75 10.00 1.35 -3.71
N PRO A 76 11.20 1.57 -3.16
CA PRO A 76 12.45 1.27 -3.84
C PRO A 76 12.67 -0.25 -3.98
N ARG A 77 13.36 -0.63 -5.07
CA ARG A 77 13.69 -2.01 -5.45
C ARG A 77 14.48 -2.78 -4.39
N LYS A 78 15.12 -2.09 -3.44
CA LYS A 78 15.83 -2.75 -2.33
C LYS A 78 14.92 -3.64 -1.46
N TYR A 79 13.60 -3.48 -1.55
CA TYR A 79 12.63 -4.29 -0.84
C TYR A 79 12.14 -5.54 -1.60
N GLY A 80 12.71 -5.85 -2.77
CA GLY A 80 12.43 -7.10 -3.49
C GLY A 80 12.49 -6.98 -5.02
N LYS A 81 12.23 -8.11 -5.71
CA LYS A 81 12.12 -8.16 -7.19
C LYS A 81 10.68 -8.06 -7.71
N LYS A 82 9.69 -8.36 -6.86
CA LYS A 82 8.26 -8.14 -7.09
C LYS A 82 7.55 -7.65 -5.83
N PHE A 83 6.56 -6.77 -5.96
CA PHE A 83 5.67 -6.36 -4.88
C PHE A 83 4.30 -6.99 -5.14
N GLN A 84 3.76 -7.72 -4.17
CA GLN A 84 2.48 -8.40 -4.30
C GLN A 84 1.39 -7.58 -3.62
N MET A 85 0.26 -7.40 -4.30
CA MET A 85 -0.93 -6.80 -3.73
C MET A 85 -1.93 -7.90 -3.37
N VAL A 86 -2.43 -7.86 -2.12
CA VAL A 86 -3.39 -8.84 -1.61
C VAL A 86 -4.80 -8.26 -1.74
N SER A 87 -5.79 -9.08 -2.14
CA SER A 87 -7.20 -8.69 -2.23
C SER A 87 -7.68 -7.94 -0.99
N GLY A 88 -8.47 -6.87 -1.20
CA GLY A 88 -8.82 -5.95 -0.11
C GLY A 88 -7.71 -4.99 0.30
N PHE A 89 -6.58 -4.99 -0.41
CA PHE A 89 -5.33 -4.34 0.00
C PHE A 89 -4.87 -4.74 1.41
N LYS A 90 -5.16 -5.98 1.85
CA LYS A 90 -4.95 -6.43 3.24
C LYS A 90 -3.51 -6.29 3.74
N ASN A 91 -2.53 -6.25 2.84
CA ASN A 91 -1.13 -6.08 3.17
C ASN A 91 -0.67 -4.62 3.23
N ILE A 92 -1.58 -3.65 3.15
CA ILE A 92 -1.28 -2.23 3.18
C ILE A 92 -2.24 -1.55 4.12
N LYS A 93 -1.71 -0.86 5.13
CA LYS A 93 -2.52 -0.17 6.14
C LYS A 93 -1.91 1.15 6.55
N LEU A 94 -2.76 2.12 6.85
CA LEU A 94 -2.41 3.38 7.48
C LEU A 94 -2.65 3.25 8.98
N VAL A 95 -1.68 3.65 9.79
CA VAL A 95 -1.77 3.74 11.25
C VAL A 95 -1.75 5.20 11.63
N ARG A 96 -2.83 5.66 12.25
CA ARG A 96 -3.02 7.04 12.67
C ARG A 96 -2.01 7.46 13.73
N GLN A 97 -1.42 8.63 13.57
CA GLN A 97 -0.53 9.17 14.60
C GLN A 97 -1.28 9.47 15.91
N LYS A 98 -2.50 10.01 15.80
CA LYS A 98 -3.27 10.53 16.95
C LYS A 98 -3.79 9.46 17.90
N ASN A 99 -4.25 8.32 17.37
CA ASN A 99 -4.97 7.29 18.13
C ASN A 99 -4.52 5.86 17.82
N GLY A 100 -3.57 5.66 16.91
CA GLY A 100 -3.10 4.32 16.51
C GLY A 100 -4.11 3.49 15.72
N GLU A 101 -5.25 4.08 15.35
CA GLU A 101 -6.27 3.41 14.54
C GLU A 101 -5.70 2.98 13.18
N THR A 102 -6.12 1.82 12.72
CA THR A 102 -5.66 1.24 11.46
C THR A 102 -6.74 1.39 10.39
N VAL A 103 -6.36 1.93 9.23
CA VAL A 103 -7.24 2.18 8.08
C VAL A 103 -6.66 1.52 6.83
N ASN A 104 -7.46 0.75 6.11
CA ASN A 104 -7.07 0.18 4.82
C ASN A 104 -7.36 1.18 3.69
N PRO A 105 -6.58 1.16 2.59
CA PRO A 105 -6.92 1.97 1.43
C PRO A 105 -8.22 1.49 0.78
N ILE A 106 -8.96 2.40 0.17
CA ILE A 106 -10.23 2.10 -0.51
C ILE A 106 -10.06 1.95 -2.02
N ALA A 107 -9.00 2.54 -2.59
CA ALA A 107 -8.69 2.44 -4.01
C ALA A 107 -7.19 2.61 -4.28
N LEU A 108 -6.76 2.12 -5.44
CA LEU A 108 -5.44 2.33 -6.02
C LEU A 108 -5.58 2.91 -7.43
N ILE A 109 -4.87 3.98 -7.74
CA ILE A 109 -4.79 4.49 -9.11
C ILE A 109 -3.86 3.59 -9.91
N LEU A 110 -4.35 3.05 -11.03
CA LEU A 110 -3.48 2.45 -12.04
C LEU A 110 -3.65 3.05 -13.42
N ALA A 111 -2.53 3.24 -14.13
CA ALA A 111 -2.57 3.56 -15.56
C ALA A 111 -2.67 2.28 -16.37
N VAL A 112 -3.69 2.21 -17.22
CA VAL A 112 -3.82 1.19 -18.26
C VAL A 112 -3.57 1.86 -19.60
N ARG A 113 -2.76 1.22 -20.45
CA ARG A 113 -2.57 1.70 -21.81
C ARG A 113 -3.78 1.26 -22.62
N ASN A 114 -4.53 2.21 -23.16
CA ASN A 114 -5.59 1.88 -24.10
C ASN A 114 -4.95 1.27 -25.37
N PRO A 115 -5.33 0.04 -25.75
CA PRO A 115 -4.71 -0.66 -26.87
C PRO A 115 -4.99 0.01 -28.22
N LYS A 116 -6.07 0.78 -28.35
CA LYS A 116 -6.47 1.44 -29.59
C LYS A 116 -5.80 2.80 -29.77
N THR A 117 -5.73 3.60 -28.69
CA THR A 117 -5.26 4.99 -28.78
C THR A 117 -3.79 5.14 -28.38
N SER A 118 -3.20 4.13 -27.73
CA SER A 118 -1.90 4.24 -27.06
C SER A 118 -1.82 5.33 -25.97
N ILE A 119 -2.94 5.99 -25.65
CA ILE A 119 -3.05 6.96 -24.57
C ILE A 119 -3.10 6.20 -23.25
N ARG A 120 -2.46 6.77 -22.22
CA ARG A 120 -2.58 6.26 -20.85
C ARG A 120 -3.89 6.75 -20.27
N GLU A 121 -4.77 5.83 -19.96
CA GLU A 121 -5.96 6.07 -19.17
C GLU A 121 -5.66 5.64 -17.73
N TYR A 122 -6.22 6.34 -16.76
CA TYR A 122 -6.02 6.05 -15.36
C TYR A 122 -7.35 5.69 -14.73
N ASP A 123 -7.38 4.54 -14.05
CA ASP A 123 -8.56 4.05 -13.35
C ASP A 123 -8.25 3.89 -11.86
N TYR A 124 -9.27 4.13 -11.04
CA TYR A 124 -9.22 3.79 -9.62
C TYR A 124 -9.74 2.37 -9.40
N TYR A 125 -8.85 1.48 -8.99
CA TYR A 125 -9.20 0.11 -8.66
C TYR A 125 -9.61 0.01 -7.20
N SER A 126 -10.87 -0.37 -6.96
CA SER A 126 -11.45 -0.54 -5.64
C SER A 126 -10.77 -1.63 -4.84
N SER A 127 -10.76 -1.51 -3.50
CA SER A 127 -10.37 -2.58 -2.57
C SER A 127 -11.19 -3.86 -2.71
N LYS A 128 -12.37 -3.81 -3.34
CA LYS A 128 -13.23 -4.98 -3.59
C LYS A 128 -12.68 -5.99 -4.61
N PHE A 129 -11.51 -5.74 -5.20
CA PHE A 129 -10.92 -6.66 -6.18
C PHE A 129 -10.61 -8.05 -5.60
N THR A 130 -10.84 -9.07 -6.42
CA THR A 130 -10.45 -10.46 -6.14
C THR A 130 -9.41 -10.91 -7.15
N THR A 131 -8.35 -11.58 -6.68
CA THR A 131 -7.29 -12.08 -7.54
C THR A 131 -6.46 -13.14 -6.83
N LYS A 132 -5.93 -14.09 -7.60
CA LYS A 132 -4.96 -15.06 -7.10
C LYS A 132 -3.55 -14.48 -7.08
N THR A 133 -3.18 -13.71 -8.09
CA THR A 133 -1.90 -13.00 -8.15
C THR A 133 -2.11 -11.60 -8.69
N PHE A 134 -1.61 -10.60 -7.96
CA PHE A 134 -1.45 -9.24 -8.43
C PHE A 134 -0.05 -8.79 -8.05
N GLN A 135 0.86 -8.75 -9.02
CA GLN A 135 2.27 -8.47 -8.77
C GLN A 135 2.77 -7.34 -9.66
N PHE A 136 3.43 -6.38 -9.04
CA PHE A 136 4.18 -5.32 -9.72
C PHE A 136 5.65 -5.72 -9.84
N PHE A 137 6.24 -5.46 -11.00
CA PHE A 137 7.64 -5.74 -11.26
C PHE A 137 8.42 -4.43 -11.33
N TRP A 138 9.54 -4.37 -10.61
CA TRP A 138 10.49 -3.28 -10.79
C TRP A 138 11.14 -3.44 -12.18
N GLY A 139 10.77 -2.57 -13.12
CA GLY A 139 11.44 -2.47 -14.42
C GLY A 139 12.88 -1.94 -14.30
N ILE A 140 13.37 -1.23 -15.32
CA ILE A 140 14.71 -0.59 -15.32
C ILE A 140 14.87 0.42 -14.15
N ARG A 141 13.76 0.92 -13.63
CA ARG A 141 13.73 1.91 -12.54
C ARG A 141 14.00 1.27 -11.18
N ARG A 142 14.53 2.08 -10.26
CA ARG A 142 14.89 1.66 -8.89
C ARG A 142 13.74 1.76 -7.88
N TYR A 143 12.51 2.12 -8.29
CA TYR A 143 11.34 2.19 -7.41
C TYR A 143 10.06 1.86 -8.18
N LEU A 144 9.01 1.49 -7.43
CA LEU A 144 7.61 1.48 -7.86
C LEU A 144 6.92 2.73 -7.31
N GLU A 145 6.05 3.35 -8.10
CA GLU A 145 5.25 4.50 -7.68
C GLU A 145 3.76 4.14 -7.71
N PHE A 146 3.06 4.40 -6.61
CA PHE A 146 1.63 4.13 -6.45
C PHE A 146 0.92 5.35 -5.89
N ILE A 147 -0.36 5.52 -6.21
CA ILE A 147 -1.24 6.41 -5.46
C ILE A 147 -2.38 5.57 -4.91
N MET A 148 -2.48 5.49 -3.59
CA MET A 148 -3.62 4.83 -2.94
C MET A 148 -4.46 5.86 -2.21
N ILE A 149 -5.77 5.65 -2.20
CA ILE A 149 -6.73 6.53 -1.55
C ILE A 149 -7.06 5.97 -0.18
N PHE A 150 -6.86 6.79 0.85
CA PHE A 150 -7.18 6.48 2.24
C PHE A 150 -8.21 7.49 2.76
N PRO A 151 -9.23 7.03 3.51
CA PRO A 151 -10.09 7.92 4.26
C PRO A 151 -9.27 8.72 5.28
N GLY A 152 -9.35 10.04 5.24
CA GLY A 152 -8.83 10.97 6.24
C GLY A 152 -7.32 11.05 6.43
N ALA A 153 -6.47 10.53 5.54
CA ALA A 153 -5.00 10.49 5.77
C ALA A 153 -4.37 11.86 6.06
N GLU A 154 -3.49 11.92 7.05
CA GLU A 154 -2.84 13.14 7.53
C GLU A 154 -1.32 13.00 7.65
N LYS A 155 -0.63 14.14 7.75
CA LYS A 155 0.82 14.18 7.93
C LYS A 155 1.20 13.56 9.27
N GLY A 156 2.28 12.78 9.30
CA GLY A 156 2.72 12.04 10.48
C GLY A 156 2.04 10.67 10.68
N ASP A 157 0.97 10.37 9.92
CA ASP A 157 0.44 9.02 9.85
C ASP A 157 1.50 8.07 9.25
N LYS A 158 1.46 6.81 9.67
CA LYS A 158 2.39 5.77 9.21
C LYS A 158 1.71 4.84 8.25
N ILE A 159 2.40 4.44 7.20
CA ILE A 159 1.94 3.40 6.28
C ILE A 159 2.78 2.15 6.51
N ILE A 160 2.11 1.01 6.63
CA ILE A 160 2.73 -0.30 6.81
C ILE A 160 2.38 -1.17 5.60
N PHE A 161 3.42 -1.71 4.96
CA PHE A 161 3.33 -2.71 3.89
C PHE A 161 3.83 -4.07 4.41
N ASP A 162 3.14 -5.15 4.04
CA ASP A 162 3.47 -6.53 4.41
C ASP A 162 3.81 -6.68 5.92
N ASP A 163 3.08 -5.95 6.77
CA ASP A 163 3.21 -5.89 8.23
C ASP A 163 4.57 -5.44 8.81
N ILE A 164 5.58 -5.16 7.97
CA ILE A 164 6.96 -4.88 8.44
C ILE A 164 7.60 -3.65 7.79
N VAL A 165 7.09 -3.23 6.63
CA VAL A 165 7.70 -2.18 5.83
C VAL A 165 7.00 -0.85 6.11
N GLU A 166 7.60 -0.02 6.96
CA GLU A 166 7.01 1.24 7.43
C GLU A 166 7.47 2.46 6.62
N ALA A 167 6.55 3.40 6.44
CA ALA A 167 6.80 4.73 5.89
C ALA A 167 6.02 5.78 6.70
N GLU A 168 6.53 7.00 6.78
CA GLU A 168 5.83 8.12 7.41
C GLU A 168 5.40 9.11 6.31
N ILE A 169 4.20 9.68 6.46
CA ILE A 169 3.70 10.68 5.53
C ILE A 169 4.32 12.05 5.87
N GLU A 170 5.11 12.58 4.93
CA GLU A 170 5.79 13.89 5.02
C GLU A 170 4.92 15.07 4.59
#